data_AF-A0A959F421-F1
#
_entry.id   AF-A0A959F421-F1
#
_cell.length_a   1.000
_cell.length_b   1.000
_cell.length_c   1.000
_cell.angle_alpha   90.00
_cell.angle_beta   90.00
_cell.angle_gamma   90.00
#
_symmetry.space_group_name_H-M   'P 1'
#
loop_
_entity.id
_entity.type
_entity.pdbx_description
1 polymer ?
#
loop_
_entity_poly.entity_id
_entity_poly.type
_entity_poly.pdbx_seq_one_letter_code
_entity_poly.pdbx_strand_id
1 'polypeptide(L)'
;MRTETYEEVLTSCDRQKGALATVIRCGIDTFQFVKDDPQLKREQKLAAIERDFEEASQLELPQLQKNMLIISTLASISTLMGLLGTVTGMIKAFSALARVGAPDAVGLAGGISQALVTTALGISGFN
;
A
#
# COMPACT_ATOMS: atom_id res chain seq x y z
N MET A 1 2.83 6.11 40.31
CA MET A 1 3.48 6.84 39.19
C MET A 1 3.78 5.98 37.97
N ARG A 2 4.36 4.76 38.04
CA ARG A 2 4.73 3.99 36.82
C ARG A 2 3.57 3.27 36.12
N THR A 3 2.42 3.12 36.78
CA THR A 3 1.21 2.48 36.23
C THR A 3 0.29 3.46 35.50
N GLU A 4 0.36 4.76 35.77
CA GLU A 4 -0.51 5.77 35.14
C GLU A 4 -0.21 5.96 33.65
N THR A 5 1.07 5.84 33.27
CA THR A 5 1.49 5.86 31.86
C THR A 5 1.09 4.60 31.10
N TYR A 6 0.85 3.48 31.80
CA TYR A 6 0.50 2.20 31.17
C TYR A 6 -0.93 2.20 30.62
N GLU A 7 -1.88 2.66 31.44
CA GLU A 7 -3.28 2.77 31.01
C GLU A 7 -3.46 3.83 29.92
N GLU A 8 -2.70 4.92 29.94
CA GLU A 8 -2.71 5.92 28.85
C GLU A 8 -2.26 5.33 27.51
N VAL A 9 -1.22 4.48 27.53
CA VAL A 9 -0.73 3.82 26.31
C VAL A 9 -1.74 2.79 25.80
N LEU A 10 -2.33 2.00 26.68
CA LEU A 10 -3.41 1.06 26.33
C LEU A 10 -4.61 1.78 25.71
N THR A 11 -5.05 2.88 26.35
CA THR A 11 -6.19 3.68 25.87
C THR A 11 -5.90 4.32 24.51
N SER A 12 -4.66 4.78 24.29
CA SER A 12 -4.23 5.32 23.00
C SER A 12 -4.14 4.25 21.91
N CYS A 13 -3.68 3.05 22.26
CA CYS A 13 -3.66 1.89 21.37
C CYS A 13 -5.08 1.43 20.98
N ASP A 14 -5.99 1.34 21.95
CA ASP A 14 -7.40 0.99 21.74
C ASP A 14 -8.16 2.04 20.91
N ARG A 15 -7.71 3.29 20.93
CA ARG A 15 -8.26 4.36 20.09
C ARG A 15 -7.81 4.24 18.63
N GLN A 16 -6.56 3.82 18.38
CA GLN A 16 -6.00 3.71 17.05
C GLN A 16 -6.44 2.43 16.31
N LYS A 17 -6.72 1.34 17.06
CA LYS A 17 -7.18 0.02 16.54
C LYS A 17 -6.40 -0.48 15.31
N GLY A 18 -5.14 -0.11 15.19
CA GLY A 18 -4.28 -0.48 14.07
C GLY A 18 -3.33 -1.63 14.44
N ALA A 19 -2.80 -2.30 13.43
CA ALA A 19 -1.80 -3.38 13.57
C ALA A 19 -0.65 -3.01 14.55
N LEU A 20 -0.12 -1.79 14.44
CA LEU A 20 0.92 -1.28 15.33
C LEU A 20 0.47 -1.18 16.80
N ALA A 21 -0.78 -0.78 17.04
CA ALA A 21 -1.34 -0.69 18.38
C ALA A 21 -1.50 -2.08 19.03
N THR A 22 -1.89 -3.09 18.25
CA THR A 22 -1.97 -4.48 18.72
C THR A 22 -0.59 -5.04 19.07
N VAL A 23 0.40 -4.85 18.20
CA VAL A 23 1.77 -5.32 18.44
C VAL A 23 2.40 -4.63 19.66
N ILE A 24 2.21 -3.31 19.80
CA ILE A 24 2.70 -2.56 20.96
C ILE A 24 2.02 -3.03 22.25
N ARG A 25 0.71 -3.31 22.23
CA ARG A 25 -0.01 -3.85 23.38
C ARG A 25 0.52 -5.22 23.80
N CYS A 26 0.68 -6.13 22.85
CA CYS A 26 1.23 -7.48 23.10
C CYS A 26 2.64 -7.40 23.70
N GLY A 27 3.49 -6.53 23.15
CA GLY A 27 4.85 -6.32 23.66
C GLY A 27 4.90 -5.78 25.09
N ILE A 28 3.97 -4.91 25.50
CA ILE A 28 3.94 -4.38 26.86
C ILE A 28 3.35 -5.41 27.86
N ASP A 29 2.35 -6.19 27.46
CA ASP A 29 1.82 -7.30 28.29
C ASP A 29 2.92 -8.34 28.56
N THR A 30 3.66 -8.76 27.53
CA THR A 30 4.80 -9.69 27.67
C THR A 30 5.93 -9.08 28.49
N PHE A 31 6.21 -7.78 28.34
CA PHE A 31 7.17 -7.09 29.19
C PHE A 31 6.76 -7.10 30.67
N GLN A 32 5.47 -6.96 31.01
CA GLN A 32 4.98 -7.05 32.39
C GLN A 32 5.16 -8.47 32.95
N PHE A 33 4.72 -9.49 32.21
CA PHE A 33 4.84 -10.89 32.63
C PHE A 33 6.29 -11.29 32.90
N VAL A 34 7.20 -10.87 32.03
CA VAL A 34 8.61 -11.23 32.10
C VAL A 34 9.39 -10.39 33.13
N LYS A 35 8.91 -9.18 33.45
CA LYS A 35 9.57 -8.28 34.42
C LYS A 35 9.48 -8.81 35.85
N ASP A 36 8.33 -9.32 36.26
CA ASP A 36 8.09 -9.79 37.64
C ASP A 36 8.62 -11.19 37.92
N ASP A 37 9.03 -11.93 36.87
CA ASP A 37 9.56 -13.28 37.02
C ASP A 37 11.05 -13.28 37.47
N PRO A 38 11.38 -13.77 38.69
CA PRO A 38 12.75 -13.74 39.22
C PRO A 38 13.67 -14.78 38.59
N GLN A 39 13.14 -15.79 37.88
CA GLN A 39 13.90 -16.93 37.37
C GLN A 39 14.57 -16.69 36.01
N LEU A 40 14.10 -15.71 35.23
CA LEU A 40 14.66 -15.43 33.92
C LEU A 40 15.87 -14.50 33.98
N LYS A 41 16.97 -14.93 33.35
CA LYS A 41 18.12 -14.05 33.09
C LYS A 41 17.75 -12.98 32.07
N ARG A 42 18.42 -11.83 32.12
CA ARG A 42 18.15 -10.67 31.25
C ARG A 42 18.12 -11.02 29.75
N GLU A 43 18.96 -11.95 29.30
CA GLU A 43 18.96 -12.47 27.93
C GLU A 43 17.69 -13.26 27.59
N GLN A 44 17.25 -14.15 28.48
CA GLN A 44 16.02 -14.92 28.30
C GLN A 44 14.78 -14.01 28.31
N LYS A 45 14.82 -12.93 29.10
CA LYS A 45 13.76 -11.90 29.11
C LYS A 45 13.66 -11.19 27.76
N LEU A 46 14.78 -10.77 27.18
CA LEU A 46 14.80 -10.14 25.85
C LEU A 46 14.33 -11.11 24.76
N ALA A 47 14.84 -12.35 24.76
CA ALA A 47 14.49 -13.34 23.75
C ALA A 47 12.99 -13.69 23.77
N ALA A 48 12.36 -13.73 24.95
CA ALA A 48 10.92 -13.95 25.07
C ALA A 48 10.11 -12.80 24.47
N ILE A 49 10.51 -11.55 24.73
CA ILE A 49 9.85 -10.36 24.18
C ILE A 49 10.04 -10.29 22.66
N GLU A 50 11.26 -10.51 22.16
CA GLU A 50 11.53 -10.52 20.71
C GLU A 50 10.69 -11.58 19.99
N ARG A 51 10.59 -12.79 20.54
CA ARG A 51 9.80 -13.87 19.95
C ARG A 51 8.32 -13.52 19.87
N ASP A 52 7.77 -12.97 20.95
CA ASP A 52 6.37 -12.57 21.03
C ASP A 52 6.06 -11.39 20.08
N PHE A 53 7.01 -10.45 19.96
CA PHE A 53 6.91 -9.34 19.01
C PHE A 53 6.95 -9.82 17.55
N GLU A 54 7.78 -10.81 17.26
CA GLU A 54 7.88 -11.41 15.93
C GLU A 54 6.61 -12.19 15.57
N GLU A 55 6.05 -12.95 16.51
CA GLU A 55 4.78 -13.68 16.34
C GLU A 55 3.60 -12.73 16.13
N ALA A 56 3.48 -11.68 16.96
CA ALA A 56 2.46 -10.64 16.82
C ALA A 56 2.60 -9.88 15.48
N SER A 57 3.83 -9.58 15.07
CA SER A 57 4.08 -8.92 13.78
C SER A 57 3.69 -9.80 12.60
N GLN A 58 3.99 -11.09 12.64
CA GLN A 58 3.60 -12.04 11.58
C GLN A 58 2.08 -12.20 11.45
N LEU A 59 1.32 -12.04 12.53
CA LEU A 59 -0.15 -12.11 12.50
C LEU A 59 -0.79 -10.84 11.92
N GLU A 60 -0.16 -9.69 12.10
CA GLU A 60 -0.69 -8.36 11.74
C GLU A 60 -0.23 -7.89 10.34
N LEU A 61 0.95 -8.31 9.89
CA LEU A 61 1.45 -8.05 8.52
C LEU A 61 0.47 -8.43 7.40
N PRO A 62 -0.23 -9.57 7.44
CA PRO A 62 -1.21 -9.95 6.42
C PRO A 62 -2.38 -8.97 6.32
N GLN A 63 -2.82 -8.39 7.45
CA GLN A 63 -3.91 -7.42 7.46
C GLN A 63 -3.50 -6.10 6.79
N LEU A 64 -2.27 -5.66 7.01
CA LEU A 64 -1.69 -4.49 6.34
C LEU A 64 -1.47 -4.73 4.84
N GLN A 65 -1.02 -5.93 4.47
CA GLN A 65 -0.78 -6.30 3.07
C GLN A 65 -2.06 -6.43 2.24
N LYS A 66 -3.19 -6.81 2.86
CA LYS A 66 -4.48 -6.98 2.17
C LYS A 66 -4.92 -5.71 1.43
N ASN A 67 -4.73 -4.54 2.05
CA ASN A 67 -5.11 -3.26 1.45
C ASN A 67 -4.10 -2.81 0.39
N MET A 68 -2.80 -3.09 0.60
CA MET A 68 -1.74 -2.82 -0.38
C MET A 68 -1.92 -3.60 -1.68
N LEU A 69 -2.37 -4.86 -1.59
CA LEU A 69 -2.62 -5.71 -2.76
C LEU A 69 -3.70 -5.09 -3.66
N ILE A 70 -4.78 -4.57 -3.07
CA ILE A 70 -5.86 -3.92 -3.81
C ILE A 70 -5.33 -2.68 -4.55
N ILE A 71 -4.54 -1.83 -3.88
CA ILE A 71 -3.96 -0.64 -4.50
C ILE A 71 -3.01 -1.02 -5.65
N SER A 72 -2.19 -2.06 -5.49
CA SER A 72 -1.29 -2.56 -6.53
C SER A 72 -2.05 -3.08 -7.76
N THR A 73 -3.15 -3.80 -7.55
CA THR A 73 -4.00 -4.25 -8.66
C THR A 73 -4.67 -3.08 -9.38
N LEU A 74 -5.15 -2.07 -8.66
CA LEU A 74 -5.74 -0.87 -9.24
C LEU A 74 -4.72 -0.05 -10.05
N ALA A 75 -3.50 0.10 -9.54
CA ALA A 75 -2.41 0.76 -10.28
C ALA A 75 -2.07 0.03 -11.59
N SER A 76 -2.08 -1.32 -11.55
CA SER A 76 -1.87 -2.15 -12.73
C SER A 76 -2.99 -1.96 -13.76
N ILE A 77 -4.25 -1.97 -13.31
CA ILE A 77 -5.43 -1.75 -14.18
C ILE A 77 -5.40 -0.34 -14.80
N SER A 78 -5.04 0.69 -14.02
CA SER A 78 -4.92 2.06 -14.51
C SER A 78 -3.89 2.18 -15.63
N THR A 79 -2.73 1.54 -15.46
CA THR A 79 -1.65 1.53 -16.47
C THR A 79 -2.13 0.85 -17.76
N LEU A 80 -2.85 -0.27 -17.63
CA LEU A 80 -3.45 -0.97 -18.77
C LEU A 80 -4.52 -0.12 -19.47
N MET A 81 -5.35 0.64 -18.73
CA MET A 81 -6.31 1.59 -19.31
C MET A 81 -5.62 2.73 -20.07
N GLY A 82 -4.51 3.26 -19.55
CA GLY A 82 -3.70 4.26 -20.24
C GLY A 82 -3.19 3.73 -21.58
N LEU A 83 -2.62 2.53 -21.59
CA LEU A 83 -2.16 1.86 -22.81
C LEU A 83 -3.30 1.59 -23.81
N LEU A 84 -4.45 1.10 -23.34
CA LEU A 84 -5.65 0.88 -24.18
C LEU A 84 -6.11 2.17 -24.87
N GLY A 85 -6.06 3.30 -24.16
CA GLY A 85 -6.37 4.62 -24.71
C GLY A 85 -5.46 5.02 -25.87
N THR A 86 -4.17 4.70 -25.78
CA THR A 86 -3.22 4.95 -26.88
C THR A 86 -3.56 4.16 -28.13
N VAL A 87 -3.86 2.87 -27.97
CA VAL A 87 -4.21 1.97 -29.09
C VAL A 87 -5.50 2.45 -29.75
N THR A 88 -6.51 2.82 -28.95
CA THR A 88 -7.79 3.32 -29.46
C THR A 88 -7.62 4.67 -30.20
N GLY A 89 -6.77 5.57 -29.68
CA GLY A 89 -6.45 6.85 -30.32
C GLY A 89 -5.73 6.67 -31.67
N MET A 90 -4.76 5.76 -31.72
CA MET A 90 -4.07 5.42 -32.97
C MET A 90 -5.01 4.77 -34.00
N ILE A 91 -5.90 3.85 -33.58
CA ILE A 91 -6.90 3.24 -34.48
C ILE A 91 -7.78 4.33 -35.12
N LYS A 92 -8.25 5.29 -34.33
CA LYS A 92 -9.05 6.42 -34.84
C LYS A 92 -8.24 7.25 -35.85
N ALA A 93 -6.99 7.55 -35.54
CA ALA A 93 -6.09 8.31 -36.42
C ALA A 93 -5.90 7.63 -37.79
N PHE A 94 -5.62 6.32 -37.80
CA PHE A 94 -5.47 5.53 -39.02
C PHE A 94 -6.79 5.36 -39.79
N SER A 95 -7.92 5.26 -39.09
CA SER A 95 -9.24 5.18 -39.73
C SER A 95 -9.65 6.47 -40.42
N ALA A 96 -9.26 7.63 -39.88
CA ALA A 96 -9.48 8.93 -40.50
C ALA A 96 -8.62 9.09 -41.75
N LEU A 97 -7.34 8.71 -41.67
CA LEU A 97 -6.42 8.69 -42.81
C LEU A 97 -6.95 7.81 -43.96
N ALA A 98 -7.46 6.62 -43.65
CA ALA A 98 -8.00 5.68 -44.63
C ALA A 98 -9.27 6.20 -45.35
N ARG A 99 -10.06 7.08 -44.72
CA ARG A 99 -11.29 7.65 -45.31
C ARG A 99 -11.03 8.85 -46.21
N VAL A 100 -10.02 9.66 -45.92
CA VAL A 100 -9.79 10.94 -46.61
C VAL A 100 -8.94 10.74 -47.88
N GLY A 101 -8.25 9.61 -48.04
CA GLY A 101 -7.52 9.27 -49.28
C GLY A 101 -6.29 10.15 -49.58
N ALA A 102 -6.10 11.23 -48.84
CA ALA A 102 -4.94 12.11 -48.84
C ALA A 102 -4.31 12.13 -47.43
N PRO A 103 -3.00 12.44 -47.28
CA PRO A 103 -2.36 12.47 -45.98
C PRO A 103 -2.88 13.65 -45.15
N ASP A 104 -3.94 13.41 -44.37
CA ASP A 104 -4.38 14.34 -43.33
C ASP A 104 -3.42 14.25 -42.14
N ALA A 105 -2.29 14.94 -42.28
CA ALA A 105 -1.25 15.02 -41.26
C ALA A 105 -1.78 15.66 -39.95
N VAL A 106 -2.82 16.49 -40.03
CA VAL A 106 -3.43 17.16 -38.87
C VAL A 106 -4.27 16.17 -38.06
N GLY A 107 -5.12 15.37 -38.71
CA GLY A 107 -5.90 14.32 -38.05
C GLY A 107 -5.02 13.23 -37.41
N LEU A 108 -3.92 12.86 -38.09
CA LEU A 108 -2.94 11.92 -37.56
C LEU A 108 -2.22 12.47 -36.32
N ALA A 109 -1.71 13.71 -36.38
CA ALA A 109 -1.04 14.35 -35.24
C ALA A 109 -1.99 14.51 -34.03
N GLY A 110 -3.27 14.79 -34.27
CA GLY A 110 -4.29 14.84 -33.23
C GLY A 110 -4.49 13.51 -32.50
N GLY A 111 -4.56 12.39 -33.23
CA GLY A 111 -4.70 11.06 -32.63
C GLY A 111 -3.47 10.61 -31.83
N ILE A 112 -2.26 10.97 -32.29
CA ILE A 112 -1.01 10.72 -31.56
C ILE A 112 -0.95 11.58 -30.29
N SER A 113 -1.34 12.86 -30.38
CA SER A 113 -1.39 13.75 -29.22
C SER A 113 -2.38 13.25 -28.16
N GLN A 114 -3.57 12.80 -28.57
CA GLN A 114 -4.56 12.23 -27.67
C GLN A 114 -4.04 10.94 -26.99
N ALA A 115 -3.32 10.10 -27.73
CA ALA A 115 -2.67 8.91 -27.16
C ALA A 115 -1.65 9.31 -26.08
N LEU A 116 -0.78 10.29 -26.36
CA LEU A 116 0.23 10.77 -25.41
C LEU A 116 -0.39 11.38 -24.14
N VAL A 117 -1.46 12.18 -24.26
CA VAL A 117 -2.17 12.76 -23.11
C VAL A 117 -2.81 11.67 -22.25
N THR A 118 -3.37 10.63 -22.87
CA THR A 118 -4.00 9.52 -22.13
C THR A 118 -2.97 8.69 -21.35
N THR A 119 -1.77 8.49 -21.90
CA THR A 119 -0.64 7.86 -21.17
C THR A 119 -0.18 8.74 -20.02
N ALA A 120 0.00 10.04 -20.27
CA ALA A 120 0.41 10.99 -19.24
C ALA A 120 -0.55 10.96 -18.05
N LEU A 121 -1.87 10.97 -18.31
CA LEU A 121 -2.91 10.87 -17.28
C LEU A 121 -2.94 9.50 -16.58
N GLY A 122 -2.75 8.40 -17.33
CA GLY A 122 -2.75 7.05 -16.75
C GLY A 122 -1.59 6.79 -15.77
N ILE A 123 -0.45 7.47 -15.97
CA ILE A 123 0.74 7.36 -15.12
C ILE A 123 0.76 8.47 -14.04
N SER A 124 0.35 9.70 -14.37
CA SER A 124 0.37 10.83 -13.42
C SER A 124 -0.69 10.73 -12.33
N GLY A 125 -1.79 9.99 -12.54
CA GLY A 125 -2.81 9.77 -11.52
C GLY A 125 -2.35 8.90 -10.33
N PHE A 126 -1.16 8.30 -10.38
CA PHE A 126 -0.65 7.36 -9.37
C PHE A 126 0.76 7.70 -8.84
N ASN A 127 1.35 8.84 -9.22
CA ASN A 127 2.64 9.32 -8.70
C ASN A 127 2.44 10.46 -7.70
#